data_AF-A0AAV0BHE6-F1
#
_entry.id   AF-A0AAV0BHE6-F1
#
_cell.length_a   1.000
_cell.length_b   1.000
_cell.length_c   1.000
_cell.angle_alpha   90.00
_cell.angle_beta   90.00
_cell.angle_gamma   90.00
#
_symmetry.space_group_name_H-M   'P 1'
#
loop_
_entity.id
_entity.type
_entity.pdbx_description
1 polymer ?
#
loop_
_entity_poly.entity_id
_entity_poly.type
_entity_poly.pdbx_seq_one_letter_code
_entity_poly.pdbx_strand_id
1 'polypeptide(L)'
;MASLLVERAFNKTLHLWATSKPWPDLTLQTSIGKDLYAGTDISSLSFLEKQWMKWYLWIGHPVVATGIMSLIVHETFFFGRAIPWMIVAKIRAFDKYKLQPSKIISAKDQWRCVRSVLWSHFTVSLGQVWGFHPVAEYFGMTTHSVPFPSWTTIAYQVAIFFVFEDFFHYWAHRALHTGILYKKIHKLHHEFSAPFGVAAEYAHPLEVLILGTGTIGGPLLWSFFSNGNCHLFTVYIWVALRLFQAIDAHSGYDFPWSLHNIIPFWAGAEHHDYHHEKFIGCYSTSFRWWDHLFGTDKAYKEYRKKQKMLKLSKSE
;
A
#
# COMPACT_ATOMS: atom_id res chain seq x y z
N MET A 1 3.19 45.69 -3.02
CA MET A 1 3.14 45.11 -1.66
C MET A 1 3.12 43.58 -1.65
N ALA A 2 2.30 42.92 -2.49
CA ALA A 2 2.25 41.45 -2.57
C ALA A 2 3.54 40.80 -3.12
N SER A 3 4.23 41.39 -4.12
CA SER A 3 5.47 40.82 -4.67
C SER A 3 6.63 40.80 -3.65
N LEU A 4 6.77 41.86 -2.85
CA LEU A 4 7.77 41.96 -1.78
C LEU A 4 7.55 40.95 -0.64
N LEU A 5 6.29 40.58 -0.37
CA LEU A 5 5.95 39.55 0.61
C LEU A 5 6.25 38.14 0.09
N VAL A 6 5.94 37.87 -1.18
CA VAL A 6 6.28 36.61 -1.85
C VAL A 6 7.80 36.45 -1.94
N GLU A 7 8.52 37.49 -2.33
CA GLU A 7 9.99 37.48 -2.45
C GLU A 7 10.67 37.33 -1.08
N ARG A 8 10.17 38.00 -0.02
CA ARG A 8 10.65 37.77 1.36
C ARG A 8 10.35 36.37 1.89
N ALA A 9 9.18 35.80 1.55
CA ALA A 9 8.86 34.43 1.89
C ALA A 9 9.80 33.45 1.17
N PHE A 10 9.99 33.63 -0.14
CA PHE A 10 10.87 32.81 -0.97
C PHE A 10 12.33 32.88 -0.52
N ASN A 11 12.83 34.08 -0.18
CA ASN A 11 14.19 34.27 0.32
C ASN A 11 14.38 33.75 1.75
N LYS A 12 13.35 33.78 2.62
CA LYS A 12 13.37 33.08 3.91
C LYS A 12 13.39 31.56 3.74
N THR A 13 12.63 31.03 2.79
CA THR A 13 12.66 29.60 2.46
C THR A 13 14.03 29.20 1.91
N LEU A 14 14.61 29.97 0.98
CA LEU A 14 15.96 29.72 0.46
C LEU A 14 17.04 29.77 1.56
N HIS A 15 16.94 30.69 2.53
CA HIS A 15 17.85 30.71 3.68
C HIS A 15 17.70 29.50 4.60
N LEU A 16 16.47 29.01 4.83
CA LEU A 16 16.22 27.79 5.60
C LEU A 16 16.81 26.53 4.94
N TRP A 17 16.88 26.50 3.60
CA TRP A 17 17.50 25.42 2.83
C TRP A 17 19.02 25.58 2.70
N ALA A 18 19.53 26.81 2.62
CA ALA A 18 20.96 27.13 2.62
C ALA A 18 21.64 26.86 3.98
N THR A 19 20.86 26.76 5.05
CA THR A 19 21.30 26.29 6.38
C THR A 19 20.85 24.86 6.68
N SER A 20 20.61 24.03 5.66
CA SER A 20 20.27 22.62 5.89
C SER A 20 21.41 21.95 6.67
N LYS A 21 21.06 21.29 7.78
CA LYS A 21 22.02 20.50 8.55
C LYS A 21 22.69 19.51 7.57
N PRO A 22 24.03 19.40 7.58
CA PRO A 22 24.71 18.44 6.73
C PRO A 22 24.21 17.03 7.07
N TRP A 23 24.15 16.15 6.06
CA TRP A 23 23.82 14.74 6.27
C TRP A 23 24.79 14.16 7.31
N PRO A 24 24.32 13.50 8.38
CA PRO A 24 25.19 13.12 9.49
C PRO A 24 26.33 12.20 9.05
N ASP A 25 27.55 12.62 9.37
CA ASP A 25 28.74 11.79 9.17
C ASP A 25 28.96 10.90 10.40
N LEU A 26 28.66 9.60 10.24
CA LEU A 26 28.82 8.60 11.29
C LEU A 26 30.29 8.10 11.41
N THR A 27 31.22 8.61 10.60
CA THR A 27 32.62 8.15 10.60
C THR A 27 33.46 8.69 11.76
N LEU A 28 33.03 9.79 12.42
CA LEU A 28 33.85 10.50 13.41
C LEU A 28 33.12 10.95 14.70
N GLN A 29 31.93 10.42 15.02
CA GLN A 29 31.18 10.86 16.19
C GLN A 29 30.97 9.74 17.21
N THR A 30 31.55 9.92 18.41
CA THR A 30 31.33 9.08 19.61
C THR A 30 30.09 9.48 20.42
N SER A 31 29.43 10.60 20.09
CA SER A 31 28.11 10.95 20.65
C SER A 31 27.35 11.93 19.75
N ILE A 32 26.13 11.56 19.34
CA ILE A 32 25.22 12.36 18.51
C ILE A 32 23.88 12.42 19.24
N GLY A 33 23.40 13.61 19.61
CA GLY A 33 22.09 13.83 20.26
C GLY A 33 21.74 12.79 21.34
N LYS A 34 22.38 12.93 22.51
CA LYS A 34 22.62 11.94 23.60
C LYS A 34 21.66 10.76 23.88
N ASP A 35 20.46 10.64 23.35
CA ASP A 35 19.49 9.64 23.84
C ASP A 35 18.99 8.60 22.79
N LEU A 36 18.75 8.95 21.51
CA LEU A 36 18.00 8.06 20.60
C LEU A 36 18.69 6.72 20.27
N TYR A 37 20.02 6.73 20.17
CA TYR A 37 20.83 5.55 19.81
C TYR A 37 21.99 5.34 20.80
N ALA A 38 21.86 5.86 22.03
CA ALA A 38 22.88 5.69 23.06
C ALA A 38 23.19 4.19 23.27
N GLY A 39 24.47 3.83 23.29
CA GLY A 39 24.91 2.44 23.46
C GLY A 39 24.83 1.56 22.21
N THR A 40 24.44 2.10 21.05
CA THR A 40 24.43 1.34 19.79
C THR A 40 25.85 1.18 19.24
N ASP A 41 26.29 -0.07 19.02
CA ASP A 41 27.53 -0.35 18.30
C ASP A 41 27.36 -0.15 16.78
N ILE A 42 27.70 1.04 16.31
CA ILE A 42 27.60 1.45 14.90
C ILE A 42 28.45 0.55 13.98
N SER A 43 29.55 -0.04 14.48
CA SER A 43 30.45 -0.85 13.66
C SER A 43 29.78 -2.14 13.19
N SER A 44 28.90 -2.72 14.02
CA SER A 44 28.13 -3.92 13.74
C SER A 44 26.97 -3.73 12.74
N LEU A 45 26.57 -2.48 12.49
CA LEU A 45 25.40 -2.18 11.67
C LEU A 45 25.67 -2.30 10.17
N SER A 46 24.66 -2.80 9.46
CA SER A 46 24.60 -2.80 8.01
C SER A 46 24.53 -1.39 7.44
N PHE A 47 24.76 -1.27 6.13
CA PHE A 47 24.60 0.00 5.42
C PHE A 47 23.19 0.59 5.58
N LEU A 48 22.14 -0.24 5.44
CA LEU A 48 20.76 0.23 5.53
C LEU A 48 20.41 0.74 6.94
N GLU A 49 20.85 0.05 7.99
CA GLU A 49 20.65 0.48 9.38
C GLU A 49 21.39 1.79 9.67
N LYS A 50 22.60 1.97 9.13
CA LYS A 50 23.33 3.24 9.23
C LYS A 50 22.57 4.38 8.54
N GLN A 51 22.03 4.14 7.34
CA GLN A 51 21.23 5.16 6.63
C GLN A 51 19.91 5.47 7.34
N TRP A 52 19.29 4.46 7.95
CA TRP A 52 18.12 4.62 8.80
C TRP A 52 18.43 5.50 10.02
N MET A 53 19.49 5.21 10.76
CA MET A 53 19.91 6.07 11.88
C MET A 53 20.17 7.51 11.43
N LYS A 54 20.91 7.69 10.33
CA LYS A 54 21.20 9.03 9.79
C LYS A 54 19.93 9.80 9.48
N TRP A 55 18.90 9.15 8.95
CA TRP A 55 17.60 9.79 8.69
C TRP A 55 16.98 10.35 9.96
N TYR A 56 16.87 9.53 11.01
CA TYR A 56 16.28 9.94 12.29
C TYR A 56 17.12 11.02 12.99
N LEU A 57 18.45 10.92 12.92
CA LEU A 57 19.38 11.92 13.47
C LEU A 57 19.34 13.25 12.70
N TRP A 58 19.22 13.19 11.37
CA TRP A 58 19.16 14.37 10.51
C TRP A 58 17.89 15.19 10.75
N ILE A 59 16.73 14.52 10.82
CA ILE A 59 15.45 15.16 11.15
C ILE A 59 15.41 15.61 12.62
N GLY A 60 15.94 14.78 13.54
CA GLY A 60 16.04 15.10 14.97
C GLY A 60 14.73 14.99 15.76
N HIS A 61 13.64 14.52 15.15
CA HIS A 61 12.36 14.28 15.80
C HIS A 61 11.71 12.99 15.28
N PRO A 62 11.61 11.90 16.07
CA PRO A 62 11.18 10.58 15.59
C PRO A 62 9.79 10.54 14.94
N VAL A 63 8.81 11.23 15.52
CA VAL A 63 7.46 11.36 14.93
C VAL A 63 7.54 11.98 13.53
N VAL A 64 8.28 13.08 13.37
CA VAL A 64 8.39 13.78 12.09
C VAL A 64 9.16 12.95 11.07
N ALA A 65 10.27 12.36 11.49
CA ALA A 65 11.09 11.49 10.67
C ALA A 65 10.28 10.29 10.15
N THR A 66 9.48 9.68 11.02
CA THR A 66 8.59 8.57 10.68
C THR A 66 7.48 9.01 9.74
N GLY A 67 6.82 10.14 10.00
CA GLY A 67 5.75 10.65 9.14
C GLY A 67 6.23 10.91 7.71
N ILE A 68 7.37 11.59 7.55
CA ILE A 68 7.96 11.86 6.22
C ILE A 68 8.37 10.55 5.55
N MET A 69 9.05 9.64 6.27
CA MET A 69 9.48 8.35 5.71
C MET A 69 8.27 7.51 5.27
N SER A 70 7.22 7.42 6.09
CA SER A 70 6.00 6.67 5.77
C SER A 70 5.33 7.20 4.50
N LEU A 71 5.26 8.52 4.32
CA LEU A 71 4.75 9.12 3.09
C LEU A 71 5.64 8.78 1.89
N ILE A 72 6.97 8.93 2.02
CA ILE A 72 7.91 8.59 0.94
C ILE A 72 7.78 7.12 0.54
N VAL A 73 7.75 6.21 1.52
CA VAL A 73 7.61 4.77 1.30
C VAL A 73 6.30 4.47 0.58
N HIS A 74 5.17 4.97 1.08
CA HIS A 74 3.85 4.74 0.46
C HIS A 74 3.81 5.24 -0.98
N GLU A 75 4.16 6.51 -1.21
CA GLU A 75 4.14 7.14 -2.54
C GLU A 75 5.08 6.42 -3.53
N THR A 76 6.29 6.08 -3.07
CA THR A 76 7.29 5.39 -3.90
C THR A 76 6.80 4.02 -4.33
N PHE A 77 6.28 3.20 -3.41
CA PHE A 77 5.84 1.85 -3.76
C PHE A 77 4.50 1.86 -4.50
N PHE A 78 3.57 2.76 -4.15
CA PHE A 78 2.28 2.88 -4.83
C PHE A 78 2.47 3.32 -6.28
N PHE A 79 3.07 4.49 -6.52
CA PHE A 79 3.27 4.97 -7.90
C PHE A 79 4.33 4.16 -8.64
N GLY A 80 5.39 3.72 -7.95
CA GLY A 80 6.41 2.85 -8.53
C GLY A 80 5.85 1.52 -9.04
N ARG A 81 4.81 0.97 -8.40
CA ARG A 81 4.11 -0.22 -8.90
C ARG A 81 3.02 0.11 -9.93
N ALA A 82 2.32 1.24 -9.81
CA ALA A 82 1.25 1.62 -10.72
C ALA A 82 1.77 2.03 -12.12
N ILE A 83 2.91 2.73 -12.20
CA ILE A 83 3.49 3.21 -13.46
C ILE A 83 3.76 2.07 -14.47
N PRO A 84 4.39 0.93 -14.10
CA PRO A 84 4.52 -0.22 -14.99
C PRO A 84 3.20 -0.65 -15.64
N TRP A 85 2.11 -0.68 -14.88
CA TRP A 85 0.78 -1.04 -15.41
C TRP A 85 0.22 0.02 -16.37
N MET A 86 0.49 1.30 -16.11
CA MET A 86 0.14 2.38 -17.05
C MET A 86 0.90 2.25 -18.37
N ILE A 87 2.18 1.85 -18.32
CA ILE A 87 3.01 1.59 -19.50
C ILE A 87 2.50 0.36 -20.26
N VAL A 88 2.24 -0.74 -19.55
CA VAL A 88 1.65 -1.98 -20.12
C VAL A 88 0.38 -1.65 -20.90
N ALA A 89 -0.49 -0.79 -20.35
CA ALA A 89 -1.73 -0.39 -20.99
C ALA A 89 -1.59 0.44 -22.28
N LYS A 90 -0.37 0.85 -22.65
CA LYS A 90 -0.07 1.54 -23.91
C LYS A 90 0.57 0.62 -24.96
N ILE A 91 0.97 -0.59 -24.58
CA ILE A 91 1.69 -1.52 -25.45
C ILE A 91 0.72 -2.58 -25.99
N ARG A 92 0.39 -2.48 -27.28
CA ARG A 92 -0.58 -3.39 -27.95
C ARG A 92 -0.23 -4.88 -27.85
N ALA A 93 1.06 -5.21 -27.70
CA ALA A 93 1.49 -6.61 -27.52
C ALA A 93 0.91 -7.27 -26.25
N PHE A 94 0.49 -6.47 -25.27
CA PHE A 94 -0.12 -6.94 -24.03
C PHE A 94 -1.65 -6.97 -24.04
N ASP A 95 -2.31 -6.49 -25.11
CA ASP A 95 -3.78 -6.48 -25.21
C ASP A 95 -4.41 -7.87 -25.06
N LYS A 96 -3.68 -8.92 -25.46
CA LYS A 96 -4.11 -10.33 -25.31
C LYS A 96 -4.25 -10.79 -23.86
N TYR A 97 -3.64 -10.09 -22.90
CA TYR A 97 -3.71 -10.39 -21.47
C TYR A 97 -4.75 -9.54 -20.74
N LYS A 98 -5.40 -8.59 -21.45
CA LYS A 98 -6.40 -7.70 -20.85
C LYS A 98 -7.68 -8.47 -20.57
N LEU A 99 -8.20 -8.32 -19.36
CA LEU A 99 -9.37 -9.07 -18.88
C LEU A 99 -10.68 -8.57 -19.51
N GLN A 100 -10.85 -7.25 -19.61
CA GLN A 100 -11.99 -6.60 -20.26
C GLN A 100 -11.54 -5.80 -21.50
N PRO A 101 -11.30 -6.45 -22.66
CA PRO A 101 -10.72 -5.79 -23.82
C PRO A 101 -11.61 -4.70 -24.44
N SER A 102 -12.94 -4.81 -24.28
CA SER A 102 -13.90 -3.81 -24.78
C SER A 102 -14.00 -2.55 -23.92
N LYS A 103 -13.43 -2.55 -22.71
CA LYS A 103 -13.46 -1.42 -21.79
C LYS A 103 -12.15 -0.64 -21.88
N ILE A 104 -12.20 0.56 -22.42
CA ILE A 104 -11.03 1.45 -22.53
C ILE A 104 -11.29 2.67 -21.66
N ILE A 105 -10.38 2.92 -20.73
CA ILE A 105 -10.45 4.06 -19.81
C ILE A 105 -9.74 5.23 -20.46
N SER A 106 -10.43 6.37 -20.55
CA SER A 106 -9.86 7.57 -21.19
C SER A 106 -8.71 8.16 -20.37
N ALA A 107 -7.78 8.86 -21.02
CA ALA A 107 -6.70 9.56 -20.31
C ALA A 107 -7.24 10.62 -19.32
N LYS A 108 -8.39 11.22 -19.65
CA LYS A 108 -9.09 12.18 -18.78
C LYS A 108 -9.57 11.51 -17.49
N ASP A 109 -10.16 10.33 -17.59
CA ASP A 109 -10.63 9.57 -16.43
C ASP A 109 -9.46 9.07 -15.58
N GLN A 110 -8.39 8.58 -16.22
CA GLN A 110 -7.16 8.20 -15.51
C GLN A 110 -6.58 9.40 -14.73
N TRP A 111 -6.52 10.59 -15.35
CA TRP A 111 -6.05 11.78 -14.67
C TRP A 111 -6.97 12.22 -13.52
N ARG A 112 -8.30 12.12 -13.68
CA ARG A 112 -9.26 12.36 -12.59
C ARG A 112 -8.99 11.43 -11.41
N CYS A 113 -8.79 10.14 -11.69
CA CYS A 113 -8.47 9.13 -10.69
C CYS A 113 -7.16 9.48 -9.96
N VAL A 114 -6.06 9.71 -10.69
CA VAL A 114 -4.75 10.10 -10.12
C VAL A 114 -4.88 11.33 -9.24
N ARG A 115 -5.57 12.39 -9.71
CA ARG A 115 -5.75 13.62 -8.93
C ARG A 115 -6.50 13.37 -7.63
N SER A 116 -7.52 12.52 -7.66
CA SER A 116 -8.29 12.19 -6.46
C SER A 116 -7.51 11.34 -5.47
N VAL A 117 -6.71 10.39 -5.98
CA VAL A 117 -5.82 9.55 -5.17
C VAL A 117 -4.77 10.43 -4.48
N LEU A 118 -4.08 11.29 -5.22
CA LEU A 118 -3.14 12.27 -4.64
C LEU A 118 -3.83 13.19 -3.63
N TRP A 119 -5.03 13.68 -3.93
CA TRP A 119 -5.77 14.49 -2.95
C TRP A 119 -6.02 13.68 -1.66
N SER A 120 -6.42 12.42 -1.76
CA SER A 120 -6.64 11.54 -0.59
C SER A 120 -5.36 11.33 0.21
N HIS A 121 -4.24 11.00 -0.46
CA HIS A 121 -2.93 10.79 0.18
C HIS A 121 -2.45 12.03 0.95
N PHE A 122 -2.61 13.21 0.35
CA PHE A 122 -2.16 14.47 0.92
C PHE A 122 -3.24 15.22 1.73
N THR A 123 -4.36 14.58 2.07
CA THR A 123 -5.37 15.17 2.98
C THR A 123 -5.90 14.15 4.00
N VAL A 124 -6.51 13.06 3.54
CA VAL A 124 -7.11 12.02 4.37
C VAL A 124 -6.02 11.21 5.08
N SER A 125 -5.00 10.77 4.34
CA SER A 125 -3.95 9.91 4.88
C SER A 125 -2.95 10.65 5.76
N LEU A 126 -2.89 11.99 5.72
CA LEU A 126 -2.00 12.77 6.59
C LEU A 126 -2.25 12.48 8.07
N GLY A 127 -3.52 12.42 8.50
CA GLY A 127 -3.86 12.11 9.89
C GLY A 127 -3.33 10.73 10.31
N GLN A 128 -3.44 9.73 9.42
CA GLN A 128 -2.91 8.39 9.64
C GLN A 128 -1.38 8.40 9.68
N VAL A 129 -0.72 9.09 8.76
CA VAL A 129 0.74 9.16 8.65
C VAL A 129 1.37 9.82 9.87
N TRP A 130 0.89 11.00 10.27
CA TRP A 130 1.46 11.74 11.41
C TRP A 130 1.03 11.16 12.76
N GLY A 131 -0.17 10.57 12.83
CA GLY A 131 -0.66 9.89 14.04
C GLY A 131 -0.08 8.49 14.24
N PHE A 132 0.49 7.87 13.19
CA PHE A 132 0.93 6.48 13.26
C PHE A 132 2.06 6.26 14.28
N HIS A 133 3.10 7.11 14.30
CA HIS A 133 4.25 6.92 15.19
C HIS A 133 3.88 6.82 16.69
N PRO A 134 3.17 7.80 17.29
CA PRO A 134 2.80 7.69 18.71
C PRO A 134 1.85 6.52 18.98
N VAL A 135 0.97 6.16 18.04
CA VAL A 135 0.12 4.96 18.17
C VAL A 135 0.98 3.70 18.13
N ALA A 136 1.94 3.60 17.22
CA ALA A 136 2.83 2.46 17.10
C ALA A 136 3.62 2.23 18.42
N GLU A 137 4.21 3.29 18.98
CA GLU A 137 4.92 3.20 20.26
C GLU A 137 4.00 2.86 21.43
N TYR A 138 2.76 3.38 21.44
CA TYR A 138 1.76 3.00 22.44
C TYR A 138 1.45 1.49 22.42
N PHE A 139 1.47 0.85 21.24
CA PHE A 139 1.36 -0.60 21.07
C PHE A 139 2.71 -1.33 21.23
N GLY A 140 3.75 -0.65 21.72
CA GLY A 140 5.07 -1.22 21.99
C GLY A 140 5.95 -1.42 20.75
N MET A 141 5.55 -0.90 19.59
CA MET A 141 6.31 -1.10 18.36
C MET A 141 7.62 -0.33 18.40
N THR A 142 8.70 -1.00 17.98
CA THR A 142 9.99 -0.35 17.80
C THR A 142 9.99 0.46 16.50
N THR A 143 10.02 1.79 16.62
CA THR A 143 9.78 2.70 15.47
C THR A 143 11.04 3.19 14.81
N HIS A 144 12.13 3.37 15.55
CA HIS A 144 13.33 4.02 15.03
C HIS A 144 14.63 3.27 15.39
N SER A 145 14.56 2.25 16.23
CA SER A 145 15.73 1.51 16.73
C SER A 145 16.51 0.77 15.64
N VAL A 146 17.72 0.37 15.98
CA VAL A 146 18.54 -0.59 15.23
C VAL A 146 19.17 -1.56 16.25
N PRO A 147 19.57 -2.78 15.85
CA PRO A 147 19.48 -3.37 14.50
C PRO A 147 18.05 -3.72 14.08
N PHE A 148 17.85 -3.96 12.79
CA PHE A 148 16.59 -4.48 12.27
C PHE A 148 16.37 -5.94 12.70
N PRO A 149 15.11 -6.42 12.71
CA PRO A 149 14.84 -7.83 12.95
C PRO A 149 15.47 -8.71 11.86
N SER A 150 15.72 -9.97 12.20
CA SER A 150 16.18 -10.95 11.21
C SER A 150 15.20 -11.09 10.04
N TRP A 151 15.69 -11.46 8.87
CA TRP A 151 14.83 -11.72 7.70
C TRP A 151 13.77 -12.78 7.97
N THR A 152 14.08 -13.80 8.78
CA THR A 152 13.11 -14.81 9.22
C THR A 152 11.99 -14.17 10.03
N THR A 153 12.35 -13.27 10.96
CA THR A 153 11.38 -12.49 11.76
C THR A 153 10.46 -11.66 10.89
N ILE A 154 11.05 -10.91 9.96
CA ILE A 154 10.30 -10.09 9.00
C ILE A 154 9.35 -10.99 8.18
N ALA A 155 9.84 -12.09 7.64
CA ALA A 155 9.08 -12.96 6.74
C ALA A 155 7.85 -13.58 7.42
N TYR A 156 8.00 -14.18 8.61
CA TYR A 156 6.85 -14.79 9.29
C TYR A 156 5.84 -13.73 9.77
N GLN A 157 6.30 -12.56 10.23
CA GLN A 157 5.39 -11.48 10.65
C GLN A 157 4.59 -10.95 9.46
N VAL A 158 5.25 -10.69 8.33
CA VAL A 158 4.58 -10.29 7.07
C VAL A 158 3.55 -11.34 6.65
N ALA A 159 3.86 -12.64 6.73
CA ALA A 159 2.90 -13.70 6.41
C ALA A 159 1.66 -13.65 7.33
N ILE A 160 1.86 -13.43 8.63
CA ILE A 160 0.76 -13.25 9.59
C ILE A 160 -0.06 -12.01 9.25
N PHE A 161 0.58 -10.90 8.89
CA PHE A 161 -0.09 -9.65 8.52
C PHE A 161 -0.93 -9.81 7.26
N PHE A 162 -0.45 -10.57 6.26
CA PHE A 162 -1.24 -10.93 5.08
C PHE A 162 -2.51 -11.68 5.46
N VAL A 163 -2.43 -12.70 6.33
CA VAL A 163 -3.61 -13.49 6.72
C VAL A 163 -4.59 -12.64 7.53
N PHE A 164 -4.09 -11.82 8.46
CA PHE A 164 -4.92 -10.92 9.26
C PHE A 164 -5.63 -9.88 8.38
N GLU A 165 -4.88 -9.16 7.53
CA GLU A 165 -5.44 -8.10 6.70
C GLU A 165 -6.43 -8.68 5.69
N ASP A 166 -6.15 -9.81 5.06
CA ASP A 166 -7.07 -10.41 4.09
C ASP A 166 -8.39 -10.85 4.75
N PHE A 167 -8.34 -11.35 5.99
CA PHE A 167 -9.55 -11.66 6.76
C PHE A 167 -10.35 -10.40 7.11
N PHE A 168 -9.69 -9.36 7.63
CA PHE A 168 -10.33 -8.07 7.93
C PHE A 168 -10.94 -7.48 6.65
N HIS A 169 -10.16 -7.47 5.57
CA HIS A 169 -10.53 -6.92 4.28
C HIS A 169 -11.76 -7.63 3.73
N TYR A 170 -11.77 -8.96 3.73
CA TYR A 170 -12.91 -9.74 3.24
C TYR A 170 -14.23 -9.31 3.91
N TRP A 171 -14.24 -9.17 5.24
CA TRP A 171 -15.45 -8.79 5.97
C TRP A 171 -15.80 -7.32 5.81
N ALA A 172 -14.82 -6.43 5.90
CA ALA A 172 -15.04 -4.99 5.72
C ALA A 172 -15.55 -4.70 4.31
N HIS A 173 -14.94 -5.30 3.29
CA HIS A 173 -15.32 -5.17 1.89
C HIS A 173 -16.72 -5.73 1.64
N ARG A 174 -17.02 -6.93 2.15
CA ARG A 174 -18.37 -7.51 2.06
C ARG A 174 -19.42 -6.62 2.74
N ALA A 175 -19.11 -6.03 3.88
CA ALA A 175 -20.01 -5.08 4.56
C ALA A 175 -20.19 -3.78 3.75
N LEU A 176 -19.11 -3.26 3.16
CA LEU A 176 -19.13 -2.09 2.28
C LEU A 176 -20.02 -2.28 1.05
N HIS A 177 -20.29 -3.53 0.64
CA HIS A 177 -21.28 -3.86 -0.40
C HIS A 177 -22.74 -3.90 0.06
N THR A 178 -23.05 -3.49 1.28
CA THR A 178 -24.43 -3.52 1.81
C THR A 178 -25.08 -2.15 1.86
N GLY A 179 -26.36 -2.09 1.46
CA GLY A 179 -27.29 -0.98 1.73
C GLY A 179 -26.72 0.43 1.49
N ILE A 180 -26.59 1.19 2.58
CA ILE A 180 -26.12 2.59 2.56
C ILE A 180 -24.60 2.67 2.40
N LEU A 181 -23.84 1.69 2.93
CA LEU A 181 -22.38 1.68 2.84
C LEU A 181 -21.96 1.60 1.37
N TYR A 182 -22.61 0.75 0.57
CA TYR A 182 -22.33 0.70 -0.87
C TYR A 182 -22.65 2.03 -1.53
N LYS A 183 -23.89 2.49 -1.38
CA LYS A 183 -24.40 3.68 -2.08
C LYS A 183 -23.60 4.96 -1.80
N LYS A 184 -23.11 5.12 -0.56
CA LYS A 184 -22.46 6.37 -0.12
C LYS A 184 -20.93 6.30 -0.04
N ILE A 185 -20.37 5.10 0.16
CA ILE A 185 -18.93 4.94 0.41
C ILE A 185 -18.31 4.17 -0.75
N HIS A 186 -18.71 2.91 -0.94
CA HIS A 186 -17.99 2.00 -1.82
C HIS A 186 -18.29 2.13 -3.32
N LYS A 187 -19.41 2.77 -3.67
CA LYS A 187 -19.78 3.00 -5.08
C LYS A 187 -18.73 3.82 -5.83
N LEU A 188 -18.00 4.72 -5.16
CA LEU A 188 -16.93 5.51 -5.79
C LEU A 188 -15.78 4.60 -6.24
N HIS A 189 -15.39 3.64 -5.41
CA HIS A 189 -14.37 2.65 -5.77
C HIS A 189 -14.77 1.82 -7.00
N HIS A 190 -16.06 1.51 -7.10
CA HIS A 190 -16.66 0.79 -8.23
C HIS A 190 -16.96 1.64 -9.47
N GLU A 191 -16.53 2.91 -9.52
CA GLU A 191 -16.76 3.77 -10.69
C GLU A 191 -16.18 3.14 -11.97
N PHE A 192 -15.03 2.47 -11.86
CA PHE A 192 -14.38 1.76 -12.96
C PHE A 192 -14.70 0.27 -12.91
N SER A 193 -15.73 -0.15 -13.67
CA SER A 193 -16.08 -1.58 -13.86
C SER A 193 -14.95 -2.44 -14.45
N ALA A 194 -14.02 -1.82 -15.18
CA ALA A 194 -12.73 -2.39 -15.54
C ALA A 194 -11.67 -1.60 -14.78
N PRO A 195 -11.15 -2.10 -13.65
CA PRO A 195 -10.19 -1.37 -12.84
C PRO A 195 -8.83 -1.27 -13.55
N PHE A 196 -8.00 -0.37 -13.04
CA PHE A 196 -6.60 -0.19 -13.44
C PHE A 196 -5.80 0.13 -12.18
N GLY A 197 -4.49 -0.14 -12.19
CA GLY A 197 -3.67 -0.15 -10.97
C GLY A 197 -3.83 1.04 -10.02
N VAL A 198 -3.92 2.27 -10.53
CA VAL A 198 -4.13 3.48 -9.71
C VAL A 198 -5.50 3.50 -9.02
N ALA A 199 -6.53 2.91 -9.62
CA ALA A 199 -7.87 2.84 -9.05
C ALA A 199 -7.93 2.01 -7.76
N ALA A 200 -6.88 1.25 -7.43
CA ALA A 200 -6.79 0.48 -6.18
C ALA A 200 -7.00 1.33 -4.91
N GLU A 201 -6.62 2.62 -4.95
CA GLU A 201 -6.83 3.56 -3.84
C GLU A 201 -7.76 4.73 -4.23
N TYR A 202 -8.48 4.60 -5.35
CA TYR A 202 -9.54 5.54 -5.73
C TYR A 202 -10.81 5.20 -4.97
N ALA A 203 -10.95 5.77 -3.77
CA ALA A 203 -12.04 5.42 -2.86
C ALA A 203 -12.52 6.63 -2.04
N HIS A 204 -13.66 6.45 -1.38
CA HIS A 204 -14.19 7.46 -0.47
C HIS A 204 -13.31 7.56 0.79
N PRO A 205 -13.11 8.74 1.41
CA PRO A 205 -12.24 8.89 2.58
C PRO A 205 -12.52 7.90 3.73
N LEU A 206 -13.81 7.65 4.03
CA LEU A 206 -14.18 6.65 5.04
C LEU A 206 -13.75 5.23 4.68
N GLU A 207 -13.75 4.86 3.41
CA GLU A 207 -13.25 3.56 2.97
C GLU A 207 -11.76 3.43 3.17
N VAL A 208 -11.00 4.47 2.81
CA VAL A 208 -9.55 4.57 3.05
C VAL A 208 -9.24 4.39 4.54
N LEU A 209 -10.03 5.00 5.43
CA LEU A 209 -9.86 4.84 6.88
C LEU A 209 -10.22 3.43 7.37
N ILE A 210 -11.33 2.85 6.88
CA ILE A 210 -11.77 1.49 7.27
C ILE A 210 -10.73 0.45 6.84
N LEU A 211 -10.36 0.43 5.55
CA LEU A 211 -9.42 -0.56 5.02
C LEU A 211 -7.99 -0.30 5.50
N GLY A 212 -7.61 0.96 5.68
CA GLY A 212 -6.33 1.34 6.30
C GLY A 212 -6.20 0.87 7.75
N THR A 213 -7.31 0.83 8.50
CA THR A 213 -7.33 0.24 9.86
C THR A 213 -6.99 -1.25 9.81
N GLY A 214 -7.51 -2.00 8.84
CA GLY A 214 -7.14 -3.41 8.65
C GLY A 214 -5.65 -3.59 8.32
N THR A 215 -5.13 -2.74 7.44
CA THR A 215 -3.74 -2.79 6.98
C THR A 215 -2.73 -2.59 8.11
N ILE A 216 -3.00 -1.66 9.03
CA ILE A 216 -2.09 -1.34 10.15
C ILE A 216 -2.47 -2.06 11.45
N GLY A 217 -3.72 -2.50 11.59
CA GLY A 217 -4.21 -3.19 12.78
C GLY A 217 -3.47 -4.48 13.07
N GLY A 218 -3.15 -5.29 12.05
CA GLY A 218 -2.39 -6.52 12.21
C GLY A 218 -1.02 -6.29 12.87
N PRO A 219 -0.16 -5.43 12.31
CA PRO A 219 1.10 -5.03 12.93
C PRO A 219 0.98 -4.47 14.36
N LEU A 220 0.00 -3.59 14.62
CA LEU A 220 -0.20 -3.00 15.95
C LEU A 220 -0.61 -4.06 16.97
N LEU A 221 -1.59 -4.90 16.65
CA LEU A 221 -2.03 -5.99 17.53
C LEU A 221 -0.91 -6.99 17.76
N TRP A 222 -0.17 -7.36 16.71
CA TRP A 222 0.99 -8.22 16.84
C TRP A 222 2.02 -7.62 17.79
N SER A 223 2.38 -6.35 17.60
CA SER A 223 3.29 -5.64 18.50
C SER A 223 2.83 -5.72 19.96
N PHE A 224 1.57 -5.42 20.22
CA PHE A 224 1.02 -5.45 21.57
C PHE A 224 1.04 -6.86 22.19
N PHE A 225 0.54 -7.88 21.48
CA PHE A 225 0.49 -9.25 22.00
C PHE A 225 1.86 -9.93 22.07
N SER A 226 2.85 -9.46 21.31
CA SER A 226 4.21 -10.00 21.31
C SER A 226 5.19 -9.20 22.17
N ASN A 227 4.69 -8.34 23.07
CA ASN A 227 5.48 -7.50 23.96
C ASN A 227 6.50 -6.61 23.22
N GLY A 228 6.05 -5.97 22.14
CA GLY A 228 6.85 -5.05 21.33
C GLY A 228 7.75 -5.72 20.30
N ASN A 229 7.58 -7.03 20.04
CA ASN A 229 8.32 -7.75 19.00
C ASN A 229 7.75 -7.45 17.59
N CYS A 230 7.71 -6.17 17.23
CA CYS A 230 7.43 -5.67 15.90
C CYS A 230 8.26 -4.41 15.65
N HIS A 231 8.85 -4.31 14.46
CA HIS A 231 9.69 -3.19 14.07
C HIS A 231 9.08 -2.47 12.87
N LEU A 232 9.16 -1.14 12.84
CA LEU A 232 8.61 -0.32 11.75
C LEU A 232 9.16 -0.72 10.38
N PHE A 233 10.44 -1.10 10.30
CA PHE A 233 11.02 -1.64 9.06
C PHE A 233 10.25 -2.86 8.51
N THR A 234 9.81 -3.78 9.38
CA THR A 234 8.93 -4.89 9.00
C THR A 234 7.60 -4.38 8.45
N VAL A 235 7.02 -3.34 9.09
CA VAL A 235 5.77 -2.72 8.66
C VAL A 235 5.91 -2.04 7.30
N TYR A 236 7.04 -1.40 6.99
CA TYR A 236 7.29 -0.83 5.67
C TYR A 236 7.40 -1.91 4.58
N ILE A 237 8.05 -3.04 4.86
CA ILE A 237 8.08 -4.17 3.93
C ILE A 237 6.66 -4.72 3.72
N TRP A 238 5.90 -4.88 4.80
CA TRP A 238 4.51 -5.30 4.76
C TRP A 238 3.65 -4.37 3.89
N VAL A 239 3.69 -3.06 4.15
CA VAL A 239 2.93 -2.05 3.39
C VAL A 239 3.34 -2.07 1.92
N ALA A 240 4.63 -2.15 1.60
CA ALA A 240 5.09 -2.24 0.22
C ALA A 240 4.51 -3.47 -0.52
N LEU A 241 4.55 -4.65 0.11
CA LEU A 241 3.97 -5.87 -0.45
C LEU A 241 2.45 -5.78 -0.59
N ARG A 242 1.78 -5.16 0.38
CA ARG A 242 0.33 -4.96 0.36
C ARG A 242 -0.11 -4.01 -0.76
N LEU A 243 0.64 -2.92 -0.99
CA LEU A 243 0.42 -2.00 -2.11
C LEU A 243 0.62 -2.71 -3.44
N PHE A 244 1.67 -3.55 -3.54
CA PHE A 244 1.95 -4.33 -4.73
C PHE A 244 0.78 -5.27 -5.05
N GLN A 245 0.30 -5.99 -4.05
CA GLN A 245 -0.86 -6.86 -4.18
C GLN A 245 -2.10 -6.06 -4.63
N ALA A 246 -2.43 -4.94 -3.98
CA ALA A 246 -3.60 -4.13 -4.30
C ALA A 246 -3.58 -3.67 -5.76
N ILE A 247 -2.46 -3.08 -6.19
CA ILE A 247 -2.30 -2.55 -7.54
C ILE A 247 -2.37 -3.68 -8.57
N ASP A 248 -1.77 -4.83 -8.27
CA ASP A 248 -1.81 -5.99 -9.16
C ASP A 248 -3.22 -6.56 -9.31
N ALA A 249 -3.99 -6.64 -8.21
CA ALA A 249 -5.39 -7.06 -8.24
C ALA A 249 -6.27 -6.11 -9.07
N HIS A 250 -5.92 -4.83 -9.13
CA HIS A 250 -6.64 -3.83 -9.93
C HIS A 250 -6.06 -3.62 -11.32
N SER A 251 -4.98 -4.31 -11.71
CA SER A 251 -4.24 -4.00 -12.93
C SER A 251 -5.06 -4.12 -14.22
N GLY A 252 -6.08 -4.99 -14.23
CA GLY A 252 -6.87 -5.31 -15.42
C GLY A 252 -6.20 -6.28 -16.39
N TYR A 253 -5.09 -6.91 -15.97
CA TYR A 253 -4.31 -7.84 -16.79
C TYR A 253 -4.04 -9.17 -16.07
N ASP A 254 -4.13 -10.25 -16.84
CA ASP A 254 -3.80 -11.60 -16.40
C ASP A 254 -2.70 -12.19 -17.28
N PHE A 255 -1.46 -12.07 -16.81
CA PHE A 255 -0.29 -12.64 -17.45
C PHE A 255 -0.06 -14.10 -17.01
N PRO A 256 0.64 -14.92 -17.82
CA PRO A 256 1.00 -16.28 -17.45
C PRO A 256 1.81 -16.39 -16.14
N TRP A 257 2.55 -15.34 -15.78
CA TRP A 257 3.32 -15.23 -14.54
C TRP A 257 2.60 -14.46 -13.42
N SER A 258 1.34 -14.07 -13.62
CA SER A 258 0.51 -13.53 -12.53
C SER A 258 0.47 -14.52 -11.37
N LEU A 259 0.59 -14.03 -10.14
CA LEU A 259 0.86 -14.89 -8.98
C LEU A 259 -0.19 -15.99 -8.75
N HIS A 260 -1.45 -15.78 -9.12
CA HIS A 260 -2.48 -16.81 -9.02
C HIS A 260 -2.28 -18.03 -9.95
N ASN A 261 -1.50 -17.87 -11.02
CA ASN A 261 -1.10 -18.97 -11.91
C ASN A 261 0.03 -19.83 -11.28
N ILE A 262 0.64 -19.36 -10.19
CA ILE A 262 1.73 -20.02 -9.46
C ILE A 262 1.24 -20.51 -8.09
N ILE A 263 0.45 -19.68 -7.38
CA ILE A 263 -0.10 -19.95 -6.06
C ILE A 263 -1.64 -20.07 -6.21
N PRO A 264 -2.21 -21.29 -6.23
CA PRO A 264 -3.61 -21.52 -6.63
C PRO A 264 -4.66 -20.81 -5.76
N PHE A 265 -4.33 -20.52 -4.50
CA PHE A 265 -5.22 -19.84 -3.57
C PHE A 265 -5.04 -18.31 -3.58
N TRP A 266 -4.09 -17.77 -4.35
CA TRP A 266 -3.91 -16.33 -4.51
C TRP A 266 -5.03 -15.73 -5.39
N ALA A 267 -5.66 -14.67 -4.92
CA ALA A 267 -6.60 -13.89 -5.70
C ALA A 267 -5.82 -12.98 -6.66
N GLY A 268 -6.01 -13.19 -7.96
CA GLY A 268 -5.35 -12.40 -9.01
C GLY A 268 -6.22 -11.26 -9.49
N ALA A 269 -5.69 -10.50 -10.45
CA ALA A 269 -6.44 -9.46 -11.14
C ALA A 269 -7.78 -9.95 -11.69
N GLU A 270 -7.83 -11.18 -12.19
CA GLU A 270 -9.05 -11.75 -12.78
C GLU A 270 -10.18 -12.01 -11.77
N HIS A 271 -9.86 -12.24 -10.50
CA HIS A 271 -10.86 -12.43 -9.43
C HIS A 271 -11.49 -11.09 -9.06
N HIS A 272 -10.65 -10.06 -8.94
CA HIS A 272 -11.09 -8.73 -8.56
C HIS A 272 -11.68 -7.93 -9.73
N ASP A 273 -11.20 -8.15 -10.95
CA ASP A 273 -11.80 -7.60 -12.17
C ASP A 273 -13.24 -8.11 -12.36
N TYR A 274 -13.49 -9.41 -12.11
CA TYR A 274 -14.85 -9.95 -12.06
C TYR A 274 -15.70 -9.28 -10.97
N HIS A 275 -15.11 -9.01 -9.80
CA HIS A 275 -15.78 -8.29 -8.72
C HIS A 275 -16.22 -6.88 -9.16
N HIS A 276 -15.35 -6.10 -9.81
CA HIS A 276 -15.68 -4.79 -10.37
C HIS A 276 -16.68 -4.86 -11.53
N GLU A 277 -16.68 -5.94 -12.32
CA GLU A 277 -17.63 -6.12 -13.42
C GLU A 277 -19.05 -6.44 -12.91
N LYS A 278 -19.16 -7.25 -11.84
CA LYS A 278 -20.45 -7.77 -11.34
C LYS A 278 -20.96 -7.09 -10.08
N PHE A 279 -20.11 -6.36 -9.38
CA PHE A 279 -20.40 -5.67 -8.11
C PHE A 279 -20.87 -6.60 -6.97
N ILE A 280 -20.68 -7.91 -7.08
CA ILE A 280 -21.13 -8.89 -6.08
C ILE A 280 -20.25 -10.15 -6.08
N GLY A 281 -19.96 -10.65 -4.87
CA GLY A 281 -19.06 -11.78 -4.65
C GLY A 281 -17.59 -11.41 -4.84
N CYS A 282 -16.68 -12.36 -4.66
CA CYS A 282 -15.23 -12.14 -4.83
C CYS A 282 -14.68 -10.97 -3.99
N TYR A 283 -14.99 -10.97 -2.69
CA TYR A 283 -14.64 -9.89 -1.76
C TYR A 283 -13.20 -9.98 -1.24
N SER A 284 -12.55 -11.13 -1.32
CA SER A 284 -11.14 -11.27 -0.95
C SER A 284 -10.25 -10.49 -1.91
N THR A 285 -9.15 -9.95 -1.40
CA THR A 285 -8.15 -9.27 -2.23
C THR A 285 -6.88 -10.10 -2.40
N SER A 286 -6.37 -10.75 -1.35
CA SER A 286 -5.13 -11.52 -1.42
C SER A 286 -5.37 -13.02 -1.58
N PHE A 287 -6.27 -13.62 -0.79
CA PHE A 287 -6.49 -15.06 -0.81
C PHE A 287 -7.94 -15.46 -1.07
N ARG A 288 -8.16 -16.40 -1.98
CA ARG A 288 -9.49 -16.86 -2.42
C ARG A 288 -10.24 -17.67 -1.35
N TRP A 289 -9.57 -18.12 -0.30
CA TRP A 289 -10.15 -19.09 0.64
C TRP A 289 -11.35 -18.53 1.41
N TRP A 290 -11.42 -17.22 1.69
CA TRP A 290 -12.56 -16.66 2.41
C TRP A 290 -13.79 -16.65 1.52
N ASP A 291 -13.62 -16.22 0.27
CA ASP A 291 -14.70 -16.32 -0.71
C ASP A 291 -15.16 -17.76 -0.92
N HIS A 292 -14.23 -18.72 -0.96
CA HIS A 292 -14.58 -20.12 -1.10
C HIS A 292 -15.34 -20.65 0.13
N LEU A 293 -14.84 -20.38 1.34
CA LEU A 293 -15.41 -20.84 2.61
C LEU A 293 -16.82 -20.29 2.83
N PHE A 294 -17.05 -19.03 2.49
CA PHE A 294 -18.33 -18.36 2.67
C PHE A 294 -19.20 -18.34 1.41
N GLY A 295 -18.74 -18.98 0.33
CA GLY A 295 -19.52 -19.22 -0.89
C GLY A 295 -19.75 -18.00 -1.78
N THR A 296 -18.93 -16.95 -1.66
CA THR A 296 -19.02 -15.71 -2.43
C THR A 296 -18.25 -15.74 -3.76
N ASP A 297 -17.65 -16.88 -4.13
CA ASP A 297 -17.01 -17.11 -5.44
C ASP A 297 -17.76 -18.06 -6.39
N LYS A 298 -18.96 -18.53 -6.03
CA LYS A 298 -19.69 -19.54 -6.84
C LYS A 298 -19.97 -19.06 -8.27
N ALA A 299 -20.54 -17.87 -8.42
CA ALA A 299 -20.86 -17.29 -9.73
C ALA A 299 -19.58 -17.03 -10.56
N TYR A 300 -18.51 -16.63 -9.89
CA TYR A 300 -17.20 -16.45 -10.52
C TYR A 300 -16.63 -17.77 -11.05
N LYS A 301 -16.69 -18.86 -10.28
CA LYS A 301 -16.25 -20.19 -10.72
C LYS A 301 -17.02 -20.67 -11.95
N GLU A 302 -18.34 -20.47 -11.97
CA GLU A 302 -19.18 -20.78 -13.13
C GLU A 302 -18.80 -19.93 -14.35
N TYR A 303 -18.56 -18.64 -14.15
CA TYR A 303 -18.10 -17.72 -15.18
C TYR A 303 -16.78 -18.18 -15.79
N ARG A 304 -15.78 -18.53 -14.98
CA ARG A 304 -14.48 -19.04 -15.47
C ARG A 304 -14.61 -20.38 -16.18
N LYS A 305 -15.48 -21.27 -15.70
CA LYS A 305 -15.77 -22.55 -16.39
C LYS A 305 -16.32 -22.29 -17.79
N LYS A 306 -17.30 -21.38 -17.95
CA LYS A 306 -17.85 -20.98 -19.25
C LYS A 306 -16.78 -20.39 -20.17
N GLN A 307 -15.93 -19.49 -19.66
CA GLN A 307 -14.80 -18.92 -20.42
C GLN A 307 -13.84 -19.99 -20.92
N LYS A 308 -13.50 -20.98 -20.09
CA LYS A 308 -12.61 -22.09 -20.48
C LYS A 308 -13.24 -22.94 -21.58
N MET A 309 -14.53 -23.28 -21.48
CA MET A 309 -15.23 -24.05 -22.51
C MET A 309 -15.30 -23.31 -23.85
N LEU A 310 -15.57 -22.00 -23.83
CA LEU A 310 -15.58 -21.18 -25.05
C LEU A 310 -14.22 -21.05 -25.73
N LYS A 311 -13.11 -21.11 -24.96
CA LYS A 311 -11.77 -21.13 -25.52
C LYS A 311 -11.48 -22.46 -26.21
N LEU A 312 -11.87 -23.57 -25.57
CA LEU A 312 -11.69 -24.92 -26.12
C LEU A 312 -12.48 -25.11 -27.42
N SER A 313 -13.74 -24.65 -27.47
CA SER A 313 -14.58 -24.77 -28.68
C SER A 313 -14.12 -23.88 -29.85
N LYS A 314 -13.22 -22.92 -29.62
CA LYS A 314 -12.63 -22.08 -30.68
C LYS A 314 -11.28 -22.58 -31.16
N SER A 315 -10.69 -23.55 -30.46
CA SER A 315 -9.43 -24.21 -30.83
C SER A 315 -9.63 -25.53 -31.56
N GLU A 316 -10.88 -26.01 -31.65
CA GLU A 316 -11.33 -27.13 -32.49
C GLU A 316 -11.73 -26.62 -33.88
#